data_AF-A0A2A8HLH6-F1
#
_entry.id   AF-A0A2A8HLH6-F1
#
_cell.length_a   1.000
_cell.length_b   1.000
_cell.length_c   1.000
_cell.angle_alpha   90.00
_cell.angle_beta   90.00
_cell.angle_gamma   90.00
#
_symmetry.space_group_name_H-M   'P 1'
#
loop_
_entity.id
_entity.type
_entity.pdbx_description
1 polymer ?
#
loop_
_entity_poly.entity_id
_entity_poly.type
_entity_poly.pdbx_seq_one_letter_code
_entity_poly.pdbx_strand_id
1 'polypeptide(L)'
;MKAVPAYKKYEVIQEMFKGMRSIQLLCKIAKVSRSGYYKWLKRQSNPSPKEIEDEKIKEKIIECYKQVKGIYGYRRITVWLRMKHGLIVNHKRVQRLMNRMKLRAIIRKKRPYFVSKEACVVSKNYLNRDFKAAQPNEKWVTNITYLIFNGKKLYLSAIKDLYNNEIVAYHI
;
A
#
# COMPACT_ATOMS: atom_id res chain seq x y z
N MET A 1 21.03 -12.22 -16.54
CA MET A 1 19.84 -11.70 -17.25
C MET A 1 18.64 -12.58 -16.95
N LYS A 2 17.48 -12.03 -16.53
CA LYS A 2 16.27 -12.84 -16.26
C LYS A 2 15.69 -13.39 -17.56
N ALA A 3 15.36 -14.69 -17.58
CA ALA A 3 14.73 -15.30 -18.75
C ALA A 3 13.41 -14.61 -19.08
N VAL A 4 13.24 -14.17 -20.34
CA VAL A 4 12.01 -13.55 -20.82
C VAL A 4 10.92 -14.63 -20.91
N PRO A 5 9.77 -14.46 -20.22
CA PRO A 5 8.66 -15.40 -20.30
C PRO A 5 8.15 -15.59 -21.73
N ALA A 6 7.73 -16.81 -22.08
CA ALA A 6 7.29 -17.15 -23.43
C ALA A 6 6.10 -16.30 -23.92
N TYR A 7 5.18 -15.89 -23.04
CA TYR A 7 4.03 -15.07 -23.42
C TYR A 7 4.44 -13.68 -23.95
N LYS A 8 5.47 -13.06 -23.36
CA LYS A 8 6.00 -11.77 -23.85
C LYS A 8 6.63 -11.92 -25.22
N LYS A 9 7.28 -13.06 -25.48
CA LYS A 9 7.82 -13.35 -26.82
C LYS A 9 6.70 -13.48 -27.85
N TYR A 10 5.58 -14.11 -27.50
CA TYR A 10 4.42 -14.19 -28.39
C TYR A 10 3.77 -12.82 -28.66
N GLU A 11 3.69 -11.93 -27.67
CA GLU A 11 3.23 -10.55 -27.85
C GLU A 11 4.07 -9.79 -28.88
N VAL A 12 5.40 -9.85 -28.75
CA VAL A 12 6.33 -9.21 -29.72
C VAL A 12 6.19 -9.81 -31.12
N ILE A 13 6.04 -11.14 -31.23
CA ILE A 13 5.81 -11.80 -32.53
C ILE A 13 4.51 -11.30 -33.16
N GLN A 14 3.43 -11.16 -32.38
CA GLN A 14 2.14 -10.66 -32.88
C GLN A 14 2.22 -9.20 -33.34
N GLU A 15 3.00 -8.38 -32.66
CA GLU A 15 3.22 -6.98 -33.03
C GLU A 15 4.07 -6.86 -34.30
N MET A 16 5.19 -7.58 -34.39
CA MET A 16 6.06 -7.60 -35.56
C MET A 16 5.40 -8.24 -36.79
N PHE A 17 4.49 -9.21 -36.60
CA PHE A 17 3.72 -9.80 -37.69
C PHE A 17 2.83 -8.78 -38.42
N LYS A 18 2.41 -7.69 -37.75
CA LYS A 18 1.67 -6.61 -38.43
C LYS A 18 2.50 -5.91 -39.51
N GLY A 19 3.83 -5.99 -39.45
CA GLY A 19 4.76 -5.41 -40.44
C GLY A 19 5.57 -6.43 -41.28
N MET A 20 5.67 -7.70 -40.85
CA MET A 20 6.40 -8.77 -41.57
C MET A 20 5.50 -9.97 -41.88
N ARG A 21 5.71 -10.63 -43.02
CA ARG A 21 4.81 -11.69 -43.51
C ARG A 21 5.02 -13.10 -42.92
N SER A 22 6.10 -13.39 -42.16
CA SER A 22 6.44 -14.77 -41.75
C SER A 22 6.49 -15.01 -40.23
N ILE A 23 5.41 -15.60 -39.69
CA ILE A 23 5.34 -16.08 -38.29
C ILE A 23 6.42 -17.14 -38.02
N GLN A 24 6.73 -17.98 -39.01
CA GLN A 24 7.72 -19.04 -38.87
C GLN A 24 9.12 -18.48 -38.61
N LEU A 25 9.51 -17.42 -39.31
CA LEU A 25 10.79 -16.74 -39.10
C LEU A 25 10.84 -16.10 -37.71
N LEU A 26 9.78 -15.39 -37.32
CA LEU A 26 9.70 -14.72 -36.02
C LEU A 26 9.75 -15.72 -34.84
N CYS A 27 9.04 -16.86 -34.94
CA CYS A 27 9.12 -17.92 -33.95
C CYS A 27 10.53 -18.53 -33.85
N LYS A 28 11.21 -18.72 -35.00
CA LYS A 28 12.59 -19.24 -35.05
C LYS A 28 13.57 -18.29 -34.38
N ILE A 29 13.48 -16.99 -34.68
CA ILE A 29 14.32 -15.94 -34.06
C ILE A 29 14.10 -15.89 -32.54
N ALA A 30 12.85 -15.92 -32.09
CA ALA A 30 12.50 -15.85 -30.66
C ALA A 30 12.75 -17.16 -29.88
N LYS A 31 13.17 -18.24 -30.58
CA LYS A 31 13.37 -19.60 -30.04
C LYS A 31 12.11 -20.13 -29.33
N VAL A 32 10.96 -20.04 -30.00
CA VAL A 32 9.67 -20.56 -29.51
C VAL A 32 8.98 -21.43 -30.55
N SER A 33 8.18 -22.40 -30.11
CA SER A 33 7.42 -23.26 -31.03
C SER A 33 6.26 -22.52 -31.70
N ARG A 34 6.05 -22.78 -32.99
CA ARG A 34 4.89 -22.26 -33.75
C ARG A 34 3.55 -22.71 -33.14
N SER A 35 3.45 -23.97 -32.73
CA SER A 35 2.26 -24.52 -32.06
C SER A 35 1.93 -23.78 -30.75
N GLY A 36 2.95 -23.42 -29.97
CA GLY A 36 2.81 -22.60 -28.77
C GLY A 36 2.25 -21.20 -29.05
N TYR A 37 2.69 -20.56 -30.13
CA TYR A 37 2.17 -19.26 -30.57
C TYR A 37 0.68 -19.33 -30.94
N TYR A 38 0.26 -20.27 -31.80
CA TYR A 38 -1.16 -20.39 -32.16
C TYR A 38 -2.03 -20.84 -30.98
N LYS A 39 -1.49 -21.63 -30.05
CA LYS A 39 -2.19 -21.98 -28.81
C LYS A 39 -2.39 -20.76 -27.91
N TRP A 40 -1.39 -19.87 -27.84
CA TRP A 40 -1.52 -18.59 -27.14
C TRP A 40 -2.54 -17.67 -27.84
N LEU A 41 -2.50 -17.58 -29.17
CA LEU A 41 -3.45 -16.79 -29.96
C LEU A 41 -4.90 -17.27 -29.76
N LYS A 42 -5.13 -18.59 -29.84
CA LYS A 42 -6.45 -19.19 -29.60
C LYS A 42 -6.98 -18.92 -28.19
N ARG A 43 -6.11 -18.90 -27.18
CA ARG A 43 -6.48 -18.55 -25.79
C ARG A 43 -6.83 -17.07 -25.63
N GLN A 44 -6.23 -16.18 -26.42
CA GLN A 44 -6.60 -14.77 -26.40
C GLN A 44 -8.00 -14.56 -26.98
N SER A 45 -8.35 -15.27 -28.05
CA SER A 45 -9.66 -15.16 -28.68
C SER A 45 -10.77 -15.89 -27.91
N ASN A 46 -10.46 -17.02 -27.27
CA ASN A 46 -11.45 -17.85 -26.58
C ASN A 46 -11.08 -18.01 -25.09
N PRO A 47 -11.60 -17.14 -24.21
CA PRO A 47 -11.38 -17.27 -22.77
C PRO A 47 -12.04 -18.55 -22.24
N SER A 48 -11.37 -19.18 -21.28
CA SER A 48 -11.89 -20.35 -20.56
C SER A 48 -13.13 -19.96 -19.73
N PRO A 49 -14.09 -20.88 -19.48
CA PRO A 49 -15.20 -20.63 -18.56
C PRO A 49 -14.77 -20.08 -17.19
N LYS A 50 -13.60 -20.53 -16.69
CA LYS A 50 -13.02 -20.01 -15.45
C LYS A 50 -12.53 -18.57 -15.55
N GLU A 51 -12.04 -18.15 -16.71
CA GLU A 51 -11.59 -16.78 -16.95
C GLU A 51 -12.79 -15.83 -17.05
N ILE A 52 -13.87 -16.28 -17.67
CA ILE A 52 -15.14 -15.55 -17.72
C ILE A 52 -15.70 -15.34 -16.30
N GLU A 53 -15.68 -16.39 -15.47
CA GLU A 53 -16.11 -16.30 -14.06
C GLU A 53 -15.18 -15.37 -13.26
N ASP A 54 -13.86 -15.48 -13.44
CA ASP A 54 -12.89 -14.59 -12.80
C ASP A 54 -13.15 -13.12 -13.19
N GLU A 55 -13.52 -12.83 -14.44
CA GLU A 55 -13.82 -11.48 -14.90
C GLU A 55 -15.07 -10.91 -14.22
N LYS A 56 -16.15 -11.70 -14.12
CA LYS A 56 -17.36 -11.32 -13.38
C LYS A 56 -17.07 -11.03 -11.90
N ILE A 57 -16.14 -11.77 -11.29
CA ILE A 57 -15.72 -11.53 -9.90
C ILE A 57 -14.88 -10.25 -9.82
N LYS A 58 -13.98 -10.00 -10.78
CA LYS A 58 -13.17 -8.78 -10.82
C LYS A 58 -14.03 -7.52 -10.92
N GLU A 59 -15.06 -7.53 -11.76
CA GLU A 59 -16.00 -6.41 -11.89
C GLU A 59 -16.62 -6.03 -10.54
N LYS A 60 -17.13 -7.04 -9.80
CA LYS A 60 -17.70 -6.84 -8.45
C LYS A 60 -16.66 -6.40 -7.42
N ILE A 61 -15.42 -6.90 -7.51
CA ILE A 61 -14.31 -6.43 -6.66
C ILE A 61 -14.04 -4.94 -6.92
N ILE A 62 -13.99 -4.51 -8.18
CA ILE A 62 -13.75 -3.11 -8.56
C ILE A 62 -14.90 -2.23 -8.08
N GLU A 63 -16.14 -2.67 -8.23
CA GLU A 63 -17.34 -1.99 -7.73
C GLU A 63 -17.22 -1.72 -6.23
N CYS A 64 -17.00 -2.77 -5.43
CA CYS A 64 -16.80 -2.65 -3.99
C CYS A 64 -15.65 -1.69 -3.66
N TYR A 65 -14.51 -1.88 -4.32
CA TYR A 65 -13.31 -1.10 -4.08
C TYR A 65 -13.54 0.40 -4.34
N LYS A 66 -14.26 0.76 -5.40
CA LYS A 66 -14.64 2.15 -5.70
C LYS A 66 -15.63 2.70 -4.66
N GLN A 67 -16.66 1.94 -4.30
CA GLN A 67 -17.66 2.35 -3.31
C GLN A 67 -17.02 2.72 -1.96
N VAL A 68 -16.03 1.93 -1.50
CA VAL A 68 -15.35 2.17 -0.23
C VAL A 68 -14.05 2.98 -0.36
N LYS A 69 -13.80 3.60 -1.52
CA LYS A 69 -12.60 4.42 -1.79
C LYS A 69 -11.29 3.69 -1.44
N GLY A 70 -11.22 2.39 -1.75
CA GLY A 70 -10.04 1.55 -1.56
C GLY A 70 -9.72 1.14 -0.12
N ILE A 71 -10.59 1.45 0.85
CA ILE A 71 -10.35 1.12 2.28
C ILE A 71 -10.29 -0.41 2.49
N TYR A 72 -11.06 -1.18 1.72
CA TYR A 72 -11.17 -2.63 1.96
C TYR A 72 -10.05 -3.42 1.28
N GLY A 73 -9.43 -4.30 2.06
CA GLY A 73 -8.56 -5.37 1.54
C GLY A 73 -9.34 -6.64 1.20
N TYR A 74 -8.63 -7.63 0.65
CA TYR A 74 -9.23 -8.85 0.12
C TYR A 74 -10.15 -9.59 1.11
N ARG A 75 -9.84 -9.59 2.41
CA ARG A 75 -10.69 -10.21 3.45
C ARG A 75 -12.05 -9.54 3.54
N ARG A 76 -12.08 -8.19 3.62
CA ARG A 76 -13.33 -7.42 3.71
C ARG A 76 -14.11 -7.47 2.40
N ILE A 77 -13.41 -7.45 1.27
CA ILE A 77 -14.06 -7.62 -0.04
C ILE A 77 -14.67 -9.02 -0.17
N THR A 78 -14.02 -10.07 0.33
CA THR A 78 -14.60 -11.43 0.33
C THR A 78 -15.91 -11.49 1.12
N VAL A 79 -15.96 -10.84 2.29
CA VAL A 79 -17.19 -10.72 3.07
C VAL A 79 -18.25 -9.92 2.32
N TRP A 80 -17.88 -8.80 1.71
CA TRP A 80 -18.80 -7.97 0.92
C TRP A 80 -19.39 -8.74 -0.27
N LEU A 81 -18.58 -9.50 -1.02
CA LEU A 81 -19.04 -10.33 -2.14
C LEU A 81 -20.08 -11.37 -1.68
N ARG A 82 -19.86 -11.98 -0.51
CA ARG A 82 -20.82 -12.92 0.07
C ARG A 82 -22.11 -12.22 0.50
N MET A 83 -22.02 -11.10 1.20
CA MET A 83 -23.18 -10.41 1.78
C MET A 83 -24.03 -9.67 0.74
N LYS A 84 -23.41 -9.04 -0.27
CA LYS A 84 -24.12 -8.24 -1.27
C LYS A 84 -24.56 -9.03 -2.51
N HIS A 85 -23.82 -10.07 -2.88
CA HIS A 85 -24.07 -10.82 -4.11
C HIS A 85 -24.27 -12.32 -3.89
N GLY A 86 -24.30 -12.80 -2.64
CA GLY A 86 -24.42 -14.23 -2.34
C GLY A 86 -23.23 -15.08 -2.83
N LEU A 87 -22.13 -14.45 -3.26
CA LEU A 87 -21.02 -15.16 -3.89
C LEU A 87 -20.08 -15.77 -2.85
N ILE A 88 -20.03 -17.10 -2.81
CA ILE A 88 -19.11 -17.84 -1.94
C ILE A 88 -17.80 -18.08 -2.68
N VAL A 89 -16.87 -17.12 -2.55
CA VAL A 89 -15.55 -17.19 -3.16
C VAL A 89 -14.46 -17.35 -2.09
N ASN A 90 -13.47 -18.21 -2.34
CA ASN A 90 -12.33 -18.36 -1.46
C ASN A 90 -11.51 -17.05 -1.40
N HIS A 91 -11.16 -16.60 -0.20
CA HIS A 91 -10.38 -15.38 0.02
C HIS A 91 -9.04 -15.36 -0.74
N LYS A 92 -8.39 -16.52 -0.96
CA LYS A 92 -7.15 -16.63 -1.76
C LYS A 92 -7.39 -16.31 -3.23
N ARG A 93 -8.55 -16.69 -3.78
CA ARG A 93 -8.95 -16.34 -5.16
C ARG A 93 -9.15 -14.83 -5.28
N VAL A 94 -9.87 -14.22 -4.34
CA VAL A 94 -10.06 -12.76 -4.27
C VAL A 94 -8.70 -12.04 -4.17
N GLN A 95 -7.81 -12.50 -3.28
CA GLN A 95 -6.46 -11.94 -3.12
C GLN A 95 -5.66 -12.01 -4.43
N ARG A 96 -5.68 -13.17 -5.11
CA ARG A 96 -5.00 -13.35 -6.40
C ARG A 96 -5.54 -12.40 -7.47
N LEU A 97 -6.86 -12.23 -7.56
CA LEU A 97 -7.49 -11.32 -8.53
C LEU A 97 -7.14 -9.86 -8.22
N MET A 98 -7.22 -9.43 -6.95
CA MET A 98 -6.79 -8.10 -6.53
C MET A 98 -5.32 -7.82 -6.88
N ASN A 99 -4.43 -8.80 -6.63
CA ASN A 99 -3.01 -8.67 -6.98
C ASN A 99 -2.80 -8.51 -8.49
N ARG A 100 -3.53 -9.26 -9.33
CA ARG A 100 -3.49 -9.11 -10.80
C ARG A 100 -3.95 -7.72 -11.25
N MET A 101 -4.95 -7.16 -10.58
CA MET A 101 -5.45 -5.80 -10.83
C MET A 101 -4.65 -4.70 -10.11
N LYS A 102 -3.59 -5.07 -9.37
CA LYS A 102 -2.79 -4.16 -8.53
C LYS A 102 -3.60 -3.36 -7.50
N LEU A 103 -4.74 -3.89 -7.04
CA LEU A 103 -5.56 -3.28 -6.01
C LEU A 103 -5.03 -3.63 -4.62
N ARG A 104 -4.89 -2.63 -3.74
CA ARG A 104 -4.39 -2.79 -2.36
C ARG A 104 -5.24 -1.98 -1.40
N ALA A 105 -5.39 -2.46 -0.17
CA ALA A 105 -6.10 -1.70 0.85
C ALA A 105 -5.36 -0.40 1.16
N ILE A 106 -6.08 0.73 1.14
CA ILE A 106 -5.57 2.04 1.51
C ILE A 106 -5.70 2.18 3.03
N ILE A 107 -4.57 2.13 3.72
CA ILE A 107 -4.50 2.37 5.16
C ILE A 107 -4.39 3.88 5.38
N ARG A 108 -5.42 4.50 5.95
CA ARG A 108 -5.37 5.92 6.33
C ARG A 108 -4.35 6.10 7.46
N LYS A 109 -3.36 6.98 7.26
CA LYS A 109 -2.45 7.40 8.33
C LYS A 109 -3.27 8.01 9.47
N LYS A 110 -3.07 7.53 10.70
CA LYS A 110 -3.69 8.11 11.90
C LYS A 110 -3.27 9.58 11.98
N ARG A 111 -4.23 10.50 11.87
CA ARG A 111 -3.96 11.92 12.09
C ARG A 111 -3.95 12.18 13.60
N PRO A 112 -2.94 12.86 14.15
CA PRO A 112 -3.03 13.36 15.52
C PRO A 112 -4.25 14.27 15.64
N TYR A 113 -5.03 14.09 16.71
CA TYR A 113 -6.21 14.88 16.99
C TYR A 113 -5.76 16.23 17.55
N PHE A 114 -5.81 17.28 16.73
CA PHE A 114 -5.63 18.64 17.21
C PHE A 114 -7.01 19.22 17.51
N VAL A 115 -7.33 19.39 18.80
CA VAL A 115 -8.45 20.25 19.18
C VAL A 115 -8.00 21.68 18.91
N SER A 116 -8.77 22.40 18.10
CA SER A 116 -8.67 23.86 18.02
C SER A 116 -9.10 24.42 19.37
N LYS A 117 -8.15 24.56 20.29
CA LYS A 117 -8.34 25.41 21.46
C LYS A 117 -7.94 26.82 21.04
N GLU A 118 -8.77 27.80 21.39
CA GLU A 118 -8.37 29.20 21.32
C GLU A 118 -7.08 29.34 22.12
N ALA A 119 -6.02 29.77 21.45
CA ALA A 119 -4.73 29.91 22.07
C ALA A 119 -4.79 31.11 23.02
N CYS A 120 -5.08 30.87 24.29
CA CYS A 120 -4.91 31.87 25.34
C CYS A 120 -3.40 32.01 25.61
N VAL A 121 -2.70 32.67 24.68
CA VAL A 121 -1.28 32.97 24.80
C VAL A 121 -1.16 34.20 25.67
N VAL A 122 -1.04 34.00 26.98
CA VAL A 122 -0.92 35.07 27.98
C VAL A 122 0.46 35.75 27.92
N SER A 123 1.45 35.13 27.25
CA SER A 123 2.84 35.62 27.22
C SER A 123 3.51 35.47 25.85
N LYS A 124 4.48 36.36 25.56
CA LYS A 124 5.30 36.26 24.35
C LYS A 124 6.08 34.94 24.35
N ASN A 125 5.97 34.17 23.26
CA ASN A 125 6.75 32.94 23.08
C ASN A 125 8.19 33.27 22.69
N TYR A 126 9.06 33.44 23.69
CA TYR A 126 10.49 33.74 23.48
C TYR A 126 11.26 32.59 22.81
N LEU A 127 10.84 31.34 23.04
CA LEU A 127 11.53 30.18 22.46
C LEU A 127 11.27 30.06 20.95
N ASN A 128 10.05 30.37 20.50
CA ASN A 128 9.63 30.40 19.09
C ASN A 128 10.14 29.22 18.21
N ARG A 129 10.11 27.99 18.77
CA ARG A 129 10.62 26.75 18.13
C ARG A 129 12.13 26.75 17.82
N ASP A 130 12.91 27.65 18.41
CA ASP A 130 14.36 27.62 18.37
C ASP A 130 14.92 26.75 19.50
N PHE A 131 15.06 25.46 19.22
CA PHE A 131 15.52 24.43 20.15
C PHE A 131 17.05 24.28 20.24
N LYS A 132 17.82 25.28 19.80
CA LYS A 132 19.29 25.29 19.96
C LYS A 132 19.72 26.41 20.90
N ALA A 133 20.65 26.12 21.80
CA ALA A 133 21.33 27.11 22.64
C ALA A 133 22.81 27.20 22.26
N ALA A 134 23.45 28.36 22.46
CA ALA A 134 24.87 28.57 22.18
C ALA A 134 25.74 28.26 23.40
N GLN A 135 25.19 28.38 24.61
CA GLN A 135 25.86 28.08 25.87
C GLN A 135 24.95 27.27 26.82
N PRO A 136 25.53 26.55 27.81
CA PRO A 136 24.75 25.88 28.84
C PRO A 136 23.79 26.84 29.58
N ASN A 137 22.64 26.33 30.01
CA ASN A 137 21.64 27.06 30.80
C ASN A 137 20.98 28.28 30.13
N GLU A 138 21.17 28.50 28.83
CA GLU A 138 20.45 29.58 28.12
C GLU A 138 18.99 29.24 27.85
N LYS A 139 18.69 27.96 27.56
CA LYS A 139 17.34 27.51 27.23
C LYS A 139 17.08 26.12 27.82
N TRP A 140 16.10 26.05 28.72
CA TRP A 140 15.58 24.79 29.25
C TRP A 140 14.21 24.49 28.67
N VAL A 141 13.98 23.21 28.39
CA VAL A 141 12.65 22.70 28.04
C VAL A 141 12.24 21.64 29.03
N THR A 142 10.95 21.60 29.35
CA THR A 142 10.39 20.60 30.26
C THR A 142 9.33 19.78 29.52
N ASN A 143 9.23 18.51 29.91
CA ASN A 143 8.16 17.66 29.42
C ASN A 143 7.71 16.71 30.53
N ILE A 144 6.40 16.47 30.59
CA ILE A 144 5.80 15.48 31.48
C ILE A 144 5.31 14.33 30.60
N THR A 145 5.79 13.12 30.87
CA THR A 145 5.34 11.89 30.20
C THR A 145 4.91 10.86 31.22
N TYR A 146 4.04 9.93 30.82
CA TYR A 146 3.64 8.83 31.69
C TYR A 146 4.43 7.56 31.37
N LEU A 147 4.82 6.84 32.41
CA LEU A 147 5.43 5.51 32.33
C LEU A 147 4.44 4.50 32.89
N ILE A 148 4.27 3.37 32.21
CA ILE A 148 3.42 2.28 32.70
C ILE A 148 4.34 1.28 33.42
N PHE A 149 4.17 1.13 34.73
CA PHE A 149 4.95 0.22 35.56
C PHE A 149 4.03 -0.54 36.52
N ASN A 150 4.09 -1.88 36.51
CA ASN A 150 3.25 -2.76 37.33
C ASN A 150 1.75 -2.42 37.27
N GLY A 151 1.25 -2.12 36.06
CA GLY A 151 -0.16 -1.75 35.86
C GLY A 151 -0.55 -0.36 36.38
N LYS A 152 0.38 0.40 36.96
CA LYS A 152 0.19 1.78 37.41
C LYS A 152 0.83 2.77 36.43
N LYS A 153 0.29 3.99 36.39
CA LYS A 153 0.85 5.12 35.63
C LYS A 153 1.71 5.97 36.57
N LEU A 154 3.00 6.08 36.27
CA LEU A 154 3.93 7.02 36.90
C LEU A 154 4.10 8.24 36.00
N TYR A 155 4.43 9.40 36.56
CA TYR A 155 4.58 10.64 35.81
C TYR A 155 6.02 11.12 35.88
N LEU A 156 6.77 10.92 34.79
CA LEU A 156 8.11 11.45 34.64
C LEU A 156 8.04 12.91 34.20
N SER A 157 8.47 13.81 35.07
CA SER A 157 8.76 15.20 34.75
C SER A 157 10.27 15.36 34.56
N ALA A 158 10.70 15.84 33.40
CA ALA A 158 12.12 16.03 33.11
C ALA A 158 12.39 17.44 32.58
N ILE A 159 13.54 18.01 32.98
CA ILE A 159 14.09 19.26 32.50
C ILE A 159 15.32 18.93 31.65
N LYS A 160 15.35 19.47 30.43
CA LYS A 160 16.41 19.24 29.45
C LYS A 160 17.06 20.56 29.05
N ASP A 161 18.38 20.58 29.01
CA ASP A 161 19.17 21.69 28.43
C ASP A 161 19.26 21.55 26.91
N LEU A 162 18.97 22.63 26.18
CA LEU A 162 19.01 22.67 24.72
C LEU A 162 20.42 22.91 24.14
N TYR A 163 21.44 23.17 24.98
CA TYR A 163 22.83 23.28 24.53
C TYR A 163 23.39 21.91 24.14
N ASN A 164 23.43 20.98 25.10
CA ASN A 164 24.02 19.65 24.94
C ASN A 164 22.99 18.50 24.93
N ASN A 165 21.69 18.81 25.07
CA ASN A 165 20.59 17.85 25.13
C ASN A 165 20.57 16.96 26.38
N GLU A 166 21.29 17.30 27.44
CA GLU A 166 21.30 16.53 28.69
C GLU A 166 20.06 16.82 29.55
N ILE A 167 19.69 15.83 30.37
CA ILE A 167 18.65 15.99 31.39
C ILE A 167 19.32 16.56 32.64
N VAL A 168 18.99 17.80 32.97
CA VAL A 168 19.57 18.50 34.13
C VAL A 168 18.84 18.16 35.43
N ALA A 169 17.56 17.79 35.34
CA ALA A 169 16.76 17.36 36.49
C ALA A 169 15.60 16.47 36.04
N TYR A 170 15.17 15.56 36.91
CA TYR A 170 13.95 14.79 36.70
C TYR A 170 13.29 14.37 38.03
N HIS A 171 11.99 14.08 37.97
CA HIS A 171 11.19 13.50 39.04
C HIS A 171 10.22 12.46 38.46
N ILE A 172 9.98 11.35 39.16
CA ILE A 172 9.09 10.25 38.76
C ILE A 172 7.94 10.09 39.74
#